data_AF-A0A924S4M7-F1
#
_entry.id   AF-A0A924S4M7-F1
#
_cell.length_a   1.000
_cell.length_b   1.000
_cell.length_c   1.000
_cell.angle_alpha   90.00
_cell.angle_beta   90.00
_cell.angle_gamma   90.00
#
_symmetry.space_group_name_H-M   'P 1'
#
loop_
_entity.id
_entity.type
_entity.pdbx_description
1 polymer ?
#
loop_
_entity_poly.entity_id
_entity_poly.type
_entity_poly.pdbx_seq_one_letter_code
_entity_poly.pdbx_strand_id
1 'polypeptide(L)'
;MTLPSVPHAPPAQTDPQPPATDGGHAASTSRQPLPASRKVRVQGLQPGVSVPMREIALTNGEKVTVYDTSGPYTDPTALIDLRRGLETVRSRWIAGRNDSEAYPGRAPVPVDDGQRARASSAGAPVSRIASGRRGAAGLHRTARRAVQGCHGAEP
;
A
#
# COMPACT_ATOMS: atom_id res chain seq x y z
N MET A 1 22.89 -68.86 -19.28
CA MET A 1 23.60 -67.66 -18.77
C MET A 1 22.75 -66.45 -19.13
N THR A 2 22.05 -65.88 -18.16
CA THR A 2 21.09 -64.78 -18.36
C THR A 2 21.53 -63.61 -17.49
N LEU A 3 21.73 -62.44 -18.10
CA LEU A 3 22.18 -61.21 -17.44
C LEU A 3 21.08 -60.64 -16.51
N PRO A 4 21.42 -60.02 -15.37
CA PRO A 4 20.42 -59.31 -14.56
C PRO A 4 20.11 -57.93 -15.17
N SER A 5 18.82 -57.61 -15.26
CA SER A 5 18.30 -56.32 -15.71
C SER A 5 18.32 -55.31 -14.55
N VAL A 6 18.86 -54.11 -14.80
CA VAL A 6 18.94 -52.99 -13.85
C VAL A 6 17.65 -52.17 -13.94
N PRO A 7 16.99 -51.78 -12.83
CA PRO A 7 15.83 -50.91 -12.91
C PRO A 7 16.22 -49.46 -13.28
N HIS A 8 15.65 -48.99 -14.38
CA HIS A 8 15.72 -47.60 -14.86
C HIS A 8 14.87 -46.69 -13.96
N ALA A 9 15.46 -45.63 -13.42
CA ALA A 9 14.74 -44.60 -12.67
C ALA A 9 13.81 -43.80 -13.62
N PRO A 10 12.60 -43.39 -13.19
CA PRO A 10 11.72 -42.58 -14.01
C PRO A 10 12.29 -41.17 -14.21
N PRO A 11 12.01 -40.50 -15.35
CA PRO A 11 12.51 -39.16 -15.61
C PRO A 11 11.91 -38.15 -14.63
N ALA A 12 12.76 -37.24 -14.14
CA ALA A 12 12.35 -36.11 -13.33
C ALA A 12 11.31 -35.26 -14.06
N GLN A 13 10.13 -35.10 -13.45
CA GLN A 13 9.13 -34.13 -13.89
C GLN A 13 9.76 -32.75 -13.79
N THR A 14 9.97 -32.12 -14.94
CA THR A 14 10.43 -30.73 -15.03
C THR A 14 9.19 -29.85 -14.98
N ASP A 15 8.93 -29.23 -13.83
CA ASP A 15 7.89 -28.21 -13.74
C ASP A 15 8.19 -27.08 -14.74
N PRO A 16 7.18 -26.53 -15.44
CA PRO A 16 7.39 -25.46 -16.40
C PRO A 16 7.84 -24.20 -15.65
N GLN A 17 9.08 -23.78 -15.90
CA GLN A 17 9.58 -22.49 -15.41
C GLN A 17 8.80 -21.36 -16.11
N PRO A 18 8.21 -20.40 -15.38
CA PRO A 18 7.55 -19.25 -16.01
C PRO A 18 8.56 -18.43 -16.83
N PRO A 19 8.12 -17.81 -17.94
CA PRO A 19 9.00 -17.09 -18.84
C PRO A 19 9.63 -15.88 -18.14
N ALA A 20 10.95 -15.75 -18.28
CA ALA A 20 11.71 -14.61 -17.83
C ALA A 20 11.13 -13.32 -18.43
N THR A 21 10.58 -12.44 -17.58
CA THR A 21 10.07 -11.14 -18.01
C THR A 21 11.08 -10.07 -17.68
N ASP A 22 11.55 -9.38 -18.71
CA ASP A 22 12.47 -8.28 -18.62
C ASP A 22 11.89 -7.11 -17.78
N GLY A 23 12.70 -6.51 -16.89
CA GLY A 23 12.51 -5.17 -16.34
C GLY A 23 11.29 -4.80 -15.46
N GLY A 24 10.36 -5.72 -15.12
CA GLY A 24 9.08 -5.39 -14.45
C GLY A 24 8.88 -5.87 -13.00
N HIS A 25 9.89 -6.48 -12.36
CA HIS A 25 9.67 -7.36 -11.18
C HIS A 25 9.42 -6.64 -9.84
N ALA A 26 9.85 -5.39 -9.68
CA ALA A 26 9.75 -4.69 -8.39
C ALA A 26 8.31 -4.28 -8.03
N ALA A 27 7.50 -3.92 -9.03
CA ALA A 27 6.14 -3.43 -8.82
C ALA A 27 5.11 -4.56 -8.59
N SER A 28 5.38 -5.77 -9.09
CA SER A 28 4.56 -6.95 -8.81
C SER A 28 4.90 -7.56 -7.45
N THR A 29 6.19 -7.67 -7.11
CA THR A 29 6.68 -8.27 -5.85
C THR A 29 6.18 -7.52 -4.61
N SER A 30 6.15 -6.19 -4.65
CA SER A 30 5.68 -5.36 -3.52
C SER A 30 4.18 -5.49 -3.22
N ARG A 31 3.41 -6.17 -4.09
CA ARG A 31 1.97 -6.40 -3.93
C ARG A 31 1.57 -7.87 -3.74
N GLN A 32 2.53 -8.78 -3.69
CA GLN A 32 2.26 -10.17 -3.37
C GLN A 32 2.36 -10.40 -1.87
N PRO A 33 1.62 -11.39 -1.32
CA PRO A 33 1.91 -11.89 0.02
C PRO A 33 3.39 -12.25 0.16
N LEU A 34 4.00 -11.86 1.27
CA LEU A 34 5.41 -12.16 1.51
C LEU A 34 5.59 -13.68 1.70
N PRO A 35 6.67 -14.28 1.20
CA PRO A 35 6.87 -15.74 1.23
C PRO A 35 6.68 -16.36 2.61
N ALA A 36 6.07 -17.55 2.65
CA ALA A 36 5.81 -18.32 3.88
C ALA A 36 5.05 -17.54 4.98
N SER A 37 4.38 -16.44 4.62
CA SER A 37 3.70 -15.59 5.59
C SER A 37 2.31 -15.19 5.13
N ARG A 38 1.44 -14.90 6.09
CA ARG A 38 0.15 -14.26 5.83
C ARG A 38 -0.06 -13.07 6.75
N LYS A 39 -0.78 -12.07 6.24
CA LYS A 39 -1.21 -10.94 7.04
C LYS A 39 -2.29 -11.39 8.03
N VAL A 40 -2.16 -10.97 9.27
CA VAL A 40 -3.16 -11.16 10.32
C VAL A 40 -3.46 -9.80 10.95
N ARG A 41 -4.65 -9.63 11.53
CA ARG A 41 -5.02 -8.40 12.22
C ARG A 41 -5.35 -8.69 13.67
N VAL A 42 -4.68 -7.99 14.58
CA VAL A 42 -4.95 -8.06 16.02
C VAL A 42 -5.93 -6.95 16.36
N GLN A 43 -7.07 -7.29 16.96
CA GLN A 43 -8.05 -6.30 17.39
C GLN A 43 -7.48 -5.42 18.50
N GLY A 44 -7.62 -4.11 18.35
CA GLY A 44 -7.28 -3.14 19.39
C GLY A 44 -8.42 -2.99 20.40
N LEU A 45 -8.15 -2.27 21.49
CA LEU A 45 -9.16 -1.94 22.51
C LEU A 45 -10.23 -0.99 21.98
N GLN A 46 -9.89 -0.14 21.00
CA GLN A 46 -10.82 0.80 20.41
C GLN A 46 -11.61 0.13 19.28
N PRO A 47 -12.95 0.21 19.27
CA PRO A 47 -13.77 -0.39 18.23
C PRO A 47 -13.38 0.05 16.82
N GLY A 48 -13.21 -0.92 15.92
CA GLY A 48 -12.82 -0.68 14.53
C GLY A 48 -11.33 -0.43 14.31
N VAL A 49 -10.50 -0.46 15.36
CA VAL A 49 -9.03 -0.41 15.23
C VAL A 49 -8.47 -1.82 15.25
N SER A 50 -7.69 -2.16 14.23
CA SER A 50 -6.96 -3.44 14.18
C SER A 50 -5.53 -3.22 13.71
N VAL A 51 -4.56 -3.83 14.38
CA VAL A 51 -3.13 -3.68 14.09
C VAL A 51 -2.70 -4.77 13.11
N PRO A 52 -2.10 -4.40 11.97
CA PRO A 52 -1.57 -5.37 11.03
C PRO A 52 -0.31 -6.04 11.59
N MET A 53 -0.33 -7.37 11.60
CA MET A 53 0.81 -8.22 11.91
C MET A 53 0.98 -9.22 10.75
N ARG A 54 2.09 -9.93 10.73
CA ARG A 54 2.29 -11.07 9.83
C ARG A 54 2.61 -12.31 10.65
N GLU A 55 2.00 -13.42 10.29
CA GLU A 55 2.33 -14.74 10.83
C GLU A 55 3.19 -15.48 9.80
N ILE A 56 4.38 -15.90 10.21
CA ILE A 56 5.34 -16.63 9.39
C ILE A 56 5.30 -18.10 9.81
N ALA A 57 5.08 -19.00 8.85
CA ALA A 57 5.15 -20.44 9.07
C ALA A 57 6.61 -20.90 9.08
N LEU A 58 7.02 -21.58 10.14
CA LEU A 58 8.33 -22.19 10.27
C LEU A 58 8.32 -23.65 9.79
N THR A 59 9.48 -24.18 9.42
CA THR A 59 9.62 -25.55 8.90
C THR A 59 9.33 -26.64 9.95
N ASN A 60 9.40 -26.30 11.23
CA ASN A 60 9.05 -27.17 12.36
C ASN A 60 7.53 -27.18 12.67
N GLY A 61 6.70 -26.49 11.87
CA GLY A 61 5.26 -26.37 12.08
C GLY A 61 4.83 -25.26 13.03
N GLU A 62 5.78 -24.58 13.67
CA GLU A 62 5.51 -23.43 14.53
C GLU A 62 5.24 -22.16 13.71
N LYS A 63 4.76 -21.12 14.39
CA LYS A 63 4.37 -19.85 13.80
C LYS A 63 4.92 -18.71 14.62
N VAL A 64 5.56 -17.74 13.96
CA VAL A 64 6.04 -16.52 14.59
C VAL A 64 5.23 -15.34 14.08
N THR A 65 4.66 -14.57 15.00
CA THR A 65 3.94 -13.34 14.68
C THR A 65 4.86 -12.14 14.85
N VAL A 66 5.01 -11.35 13.78
CA VAL A 66 5.84 -10.14 13.78
C VAL A 66 5.04 -8.93 13.31
N TYR A 67 5.51 -7.73 13.66
CA TYR A 67 4.95 -6.48 13.16
C TYR A 67 5.07 -6.37 11.63
N ASP A 68 4.07 -5.75 11.01
CA ASP A 68 3.98 -5.65 9.55
C ASP A 68 3.66 -4.22 9.06
N THR A 69 4.69 -3.55 8.55
CA THR A 69 4.60 -2.18 8.00
C THR A 69 4.20 -2.13 6.54
N SER A 70 4.01 -3.27 5.87
CA SER A 70 3.68 -3.31 4.45
C SER A 70 2.29 -2.75 4.11
N GLY A 71 1.44 -2.55 5.13
CA GLY A 71 0.10 -1.99 4.95
C GLY A 71 -0.79 -2.91 4.11
N PRO A 72 -1.79 -2.37 3.39
CA PRO A 72 -2.71 -3.18 2.59
C PRO A 72 -2.08 -3.74 1.32
N TYR A 73 -0.84 -3.38 0.97
CA TYR A 73 -0.22 -3.80 -0.29
C TYR A 73 0.09 -5.30 -0.35
N THR A 74 0.38 -5.94 0.77
CA THR A 74 0.61 -7.40 0.84
C THR A 74 -0.63 -8.17 1.31
N ASP A 75 -1.77 -7.48 1.43
CA ASP A 75 -3.04 -8.10 1.78
C ASP A 75 -3.75 -8.57 0.49
N PRO A 76 -3.91 -9.88 0.26
CA PRO A 76 -4.55 -10.38 -0.96
C PRO A 76 -6.03 -9.98 -1.07
N THR A 77 -6.65 -9.54 0.03
CA THR A 77 -8.05 -9.10 0.07
C THR A 77 -8.22 -7.60 -0.18
N ALA A 78 -7.13 -6.84 -0.21
CA ALA A 78 -7.20 -5.39 -0.40
C ALA A 78 -7.31 -5.02 -1.89
N LEU A 79 -8.33 -4.24 -2.22
CA LEU A 79 -8.47 -3.62 -3.54
C LEU A 79 -7.63 -2.35 -3.62
N ILE A 80 -6.46 -2.44 -4.27
CA ILE A 80 -5.53 -1.32 -4.40
C ILE A 80 -5.72 -0.60 -5.74
N ASP A 81 -6.17 0.65 -5.68
CA ASP A 81 -6.17 1.58 -6.81
C ASP A 81 -5.32 2.82 -6.47
N LEU A 82 -4.19 2.96 -7.15
CA LEU A 82 -3.24 4.06 -6.93
C LEU A 82 -3.82 5.44 -7.24
N ARG A 83 -4.83 5.53 -8.12
CA ARG A 83 -5.48 6.80 -8.45
C ARG A 83 -6.48 7.23 -7.39
N ARG A 84 -7.04 6.26 -6.65
CA ARG A 84 -7.95 6.48 -5.52
C ARG A 84 -7.23 6.62 -4.20
N GLY A 85 -6.01 6.09 -4.09
CA GLY A 85 -5.29 6.00 -2.83
C GLY A 85 -5.84 4.92 -1.91
N LEU A 86 -5.24 4.81 -0.73
CA LEU A 86 -5.66 3.82 0.28
C LEU A 86 -6.96 4.24 0.97
N GLU A 87 -7.61 3.29 1.64
CA GLU A 87 -8.75 3.59 2.51
C GLU A 87 -8.35 4.52 3.67
N THR A 88 -9.22 5.46 4.03
CA THR A 88 -9.01 6.38 5.15
C THR A 88 -9.43 5.79 6.49
N VAL A 89 -8.74 4.74 6.94
CA VAL A 89 -9.11 4.00 8.17
C VAL A 89 -9.14 4.87 9.44
N ARG A 90 -8.46 6.02 9.44
CA ARG A 90 -8.40 6.95 10.59
C ARG A 90 -9.41 8.09 10.54
N SER A 91 -10.10 8.32 9.42
CA SER A 91 -10.95 9.52 9.26
C SER A 91 -12.06 9.61 10.31
N ARG A 92 -12.72 8.49 10.63
CA ARG A 92 -13.76 8.45 11.67
C ARG A 92 -13.19 8.78 13.06
N TRP A 93 -12.04 8.23 13.40
CA TRP A 93 -11.38 8.53 14.68
C TRP A 93 -10.98 10.00 14.77
N ILE A 94 -10.36 10.56 13.73
CA ILE A 94 -9.97 11.97 13.70
C ILE A 94 -11.20 12.88 13.86
N ALA A 95 -12.29 12.59 13.13
CA ALA A 95 -13.53 13.35 13.24
C ALA A 95 -14.15 13.26 14.64
N GLY A 96 -14.14 12.07 15.26
CA GLY A 96 -14.73 11.84 16.58
C GLY A 96 -14.05 12.55 17.74
N ARG A 97 -12.83 13.08 17.56
CA ARG A 97 -12.14 13.88 18.60
C ARG A 97 -12.66 15.32 18.70
N ASN A 98 -13.41 15.80 17.70
CA ASN A 98 -13.93 17.17 17.62
C ASN A 98 -12.86 18.27 17.82
N ASP A 99 -11.60 17.96 17.55
CA ASP A 99 -10.44 18.84 17.74
C ASP A 99 -9.95 19.48 16.43
N SER A 100 -10.62 19.18 15.32
CA SER A 100 -10.22 19.61 13.99
C SER A 100 -11.42 19.81 13.07
N GLU A 101 -11.30 20.76 12.15
CA GLU A 101 -12.31 21.07 11.15
C GLU A 101 -11.73 21.03 9.73
N ALA A 102 -12.56 20.74 8.75
CA ALA A 102 -12.18 20.73 7.35
C ALA A 102 -11.96 22.17 6.83
N TYR A 103 -10.97 22.36 5.97
CA TYR A 103 -10.77 23.62 5.27
C TYR A 103 -10.24 23.38 3.85
N PRO A 104 -10.31 24.38 2.94
CA PRO A 104 -9.97 24.19 1.53
C PRO A 104 -8.53 23.76 1.24
N GLY A 105 -7.58 24.03 2.15
CA GLY A 105 -6.16 23.82 1.88
C GLY A 105 -5.56 24.89 0.95
N ARG A 106 -4.24 24.81 0.73
CA ARG A 106 -3.53 25.66 -0.25
C ARG A 106 -3.71 25.06 -1.64
N ALA A 107 -4.15 25.87 -2.61
CA ALA A 107 -4.20 25.45 -4.00
C ALA A 107 -2.77 25.17 -4.51
N PRO A 108 -2.55 24.05 -5.22
CA PRO A 108 -1.21 23.70 -5.65
C PRO A 108 -0.80 24.53 -6.86
N VAL A 109 0.40 25.08 -6.83
CA VAL A 109 0.96 26.00 -7.84
C VAL A 109 2.08 25.31 -8.63
N PRO A 110 2.42 25.77 -9.85
CA PRO A 110 3.42 25.11 -10.69
C PRO A 110 4.81 24.98 -10.05
N VAL A 111 5.20 25.93 -9.19
CA VAL A 111 6.48 25.87 -8.46
C VAL A 111 6.54 24.69 -7.49
N ASP A 112 5.39 24.18 -7.02
CA ASP A 112 5.35 22.98 -6.16
C ASP A 112 5.79 21.72 -6.94
N ASP A 113 5.64 21.71 -8.27
CA ASP A 113 6.11 20.64 -9.16
C ASP A 113 7.47 20.97 -9.82
N GLY A 114 8.21 21.93 -9.27
CA GLY A 114 9.54 22.33 -9.76
C GLY A 114 9.54 23.22 -11.00
N GLN A 115 8.38 23.68 -11.49
CA GLN A 115 8.30 24.59 -12.63
C GLN A 115 8.62 26.02 -12.20
N ARG A 116 9.83 26.50 -12.52
CA ARG A 116 10.23 27.91 -12.36
C ARG A 116 10.02 28.67 -13.68
N ALA A 117 9.74 29.97 -13.59
CA ALA A 117 9.44 30.85 -14.73
C ALA A 117 10.55 30.99 -15.81
N ARG A 118 11.70 30.32 -15.64
CA ARG A 118 12.85 30.38 -16.56
C ARG A 118 13.09 29.01 -17.21
N ALA A 119 12.13 28.55 -18.01
CA ALA A 119 12.32 27.52 -19.04
C ALA A 119 11.09 27.52 -19.97
N SER A 120 10.81 28.67 -20.58
CA SER A 120 9.88 28.73 -21.71
C SER A 120 10.63 28.33 -22.98
N SER A 121 10.83 27.02 -23.16
CA SER A 121 10.93 26.44 -24.50
C SER A 121 10.01 25.21 -24.55
N ALA A 122 9.00 25.32 -25.42
CA ALA A 122 7.89 24.38 -25.65
C ALA A 122 6.78 24.35 -24.57
N GLY A 123 5.63 24.95 -24.89
CA GLY A 123 4.41 25.05 -24.07
C GLY A 123 3.64 23.74 -23.80
N ALA A 124 4.34 22.67 -23.44
CA ALA A 124 3.79 21.34 -23.18
C ALA A 124 3.79 20.82 -21.71
N PRO A 125 4.49 21.40 -20.70
CA PRO A 125 4.59 20.75 -19.38
C PRO A 125 3.45 21.06 -18.39
N VAL A 126 2.81 22.24 -18.47
CA VAL A 126 1.79 22.66 -17.49
C VAL A 126 0.49 21.84 -17.60
N SER A 127 0.05 21.55 -18.83
CA SER A 127 -1.22 20.85 -19.08
C SER A 127 -1.19 19.38 -18.66
N ARG A 128 -0.04 18.72 -18.79
CA ARG A 128 0.16 17.30 -18.44
C ARG A 128 0.15 17.05 -16.94
N ILE A 129 0.76 17.93 -16.15
CA ILE A 129 0.75 17.77 -14.68
C ILE A 129 -0.65 18.10 -14.13
N ALA A 130 -1.28 19.16 -14.64
CA ALA A 130 -2.64 19.51 -14.26
C ALA A 130 -3.65 18.40 -14.59
N SER A 131 -3.51 17.73 -15.74
CA SER A 131 -4.34 16.57 -16.09
C SER A 131 -4.05 15.36 -15.20
N GLY A 132 -2.78 15.11 -14.85
CA GLY A 132 -2.39 14.08 -13.88
C GLY A 132 -3.05 14.26 -12.51
N ARG A 133 -3.05 15.49 -11.98
CA ARG A 133 -3.71 15.82 -10.70
C ARG A 133 -5.22 15.56 -10.73
N ARG A 134 -5.89 15.87 -11.84
CA ARG A 134 -7.33 15.55 -12.00
C ARG A 134 -7.58 14.04 -12.03
N GLY A 135 -6.72 13.30 -12.73
CA GLY A 135 -6.82 11.84 -12.85
C GLY A 135 -6.50 11.06 -11.56
N ALA A 136 -5.99 11.74 -10.54
CA ALA A 136 -5.64 11.18 -9.24
C ALA A 136 -6.31 11.92 -8.08
N ALA A 137 -7.50 12.49 -8.31
CA ALA A 137 -8.23 13.28 -7.31
C ALA A 137 -8.48 12.51 -6.00
N GLY A 138 -8.55 11.17 -6.01
CA GLY A 138 -8.70 10.36 -4.80
C GLY A 138 -7.48 10.39 -3.87
N LEU A 139 -6.29 10.77 -4.38
CA LEU A 139 -5.11 11.02 -3.56
C LEU A 139 -5.19 12.33 -2.76
N HIS A 140 -6.05 13.26 -3.18
CA HIS A 140 -6.24 14.52 -2.48
C HIS A 140 -7.18 14.31 -1.29
N ARG A 141 -6.63 14.40 -0.08
CA ARG A 141 -7.43 14.37 1.15
C ARG A 141 -7.93 15.76 1.49
N THR A 142 -9.12 15.85 2.06
CA THR A 142 -9.63 17.09 2.64
C THR A 142 -8.69 17.53 3.76
N ALA A 143 -8.10 18.71 3.61
CA ALA A 143 -7.24 19.28 4.63
C ALA A 143 -8.05 19.59 5.90
N ARG A 144 -7.43 19.37 7.07
CA ARG A 144 -8.03 19.71 8.36
C ARG A 144 -7.08 20.62 9.13
N ARG A 145 -7.64 21.59 9.84
CA ARG A 145 -6.91 22.46 10.78
C ARG A 145 -7.41 22.19 12.20
N ALA A 146 -6.56 22.41 13.19
CA ALA A 146 -6.97 22.33 14.58
C ALA A 146 -8.05 23.39 14.88
N VAL A 147 -9.01 23.04 15.72
CA VAL A 147 -9.93 23.99 16.34
C VAL A 147 -9.30 24.43 17.66
N GLN A 148 -9.46 25.70 18.02
CA GLN A 148 -8.97 26.19 19.31
C GLN A 148 -9.64 25.40 20.45
N GLY A 149 -8.84 24.87 21.37
CA GLY A 149 -9.35 24.06 22.47
C GLY A 149 -10.31 24.87 23.34
N CYS A 150 -11.49 24.31 23.61
CA CYS A 150 -12.39 24.80 24.64
C CYS A 150 -11.83 24.46 26.04
N HIS A 151 -10.75 25.13 26.45
CA HIS A 151 -10.36 25.13 27.85
C HIS A 151 -11.20 26.17 28.59
N GLY A 152 -12.24 25.70 29.29
CA GLY A 152 -12.94 26.45 30.32
C GLY A 152 -14.31 27.00 29.93
N ALA A 153 -15.33 26.14 29.95
CA ALA A 153 -16.69 26.51 30.32
C ALA A 153 -17.44 25.23 30.71
N GLU A 154 -17.13 24.69 31.89
CA GLU A 154 -18.18 24.00 32.65
C GLU A 154 -18.97 25.06 33.44
N PRO A 155 -20.29 24.89 33.58
CA PRO A 155 -21.17 25.80 34.31
C PRO A 155 -20.93 25.84 35.82
#